data_AF-A0A4R2B744-F1
#
_entry.id   AF-A0A4R2B744-F1
#
_cell.length_a   1.000
_cell.length_b   1.000
_cell.length_c   1.000
_cell.angle_alpha   90.00
_cell.angle_beta   90.00
_cell.angle_gamma   90.00
#
_symmetry.space_group_name_H-M   'P 1'
#
loop_
_entity.id
_entity.type
_entity.pdbx_description
1 polymer ?
#
loop_
_entity_poly.entity_id
_entity_poly.type
_entity_poly.pdbx_seq_one_letter_code
_entity_poly.pdbx_strand_id
1 'polypeptide(L)'
;MILRKYMSLLGIGSAKIDLILQKDTYKPGEMVHGYFLIKGGTIEQQLKRIECDLVMVDSEADEERIMDTVTILTSTLIESQAANQISLTFRLSDSARPSSETLSYRFKTRLVFSEGVESIDQDAIKIV
;
A
#
# COMPACT_ATOMS: atom_id res chain seq x y z
N MET A 1 -7.80 -20.35 20.93
CA MET A 1 -6.55 -20.08 20.19
C MET A 1 -6.56 -20.66 18.77
N ILE A 2 -7.07 -21.88 18.54
CA ILE A 2 -7.08 -22.49 17.19
C ILE A 2 -8.08 -21.83 16.23
N LEU A 3 -9.31 -21.55 16.69
CA LEU A 3 -10.35 -20.93 15.84
C LEU A 3 -9.92 -19.57 15.27
N ARG A 4 -9.37 -18.69 16.12
CA ARG A 4 -8.85 -17.38 15.71
C ARG A 4 -7.73 -17.50 14.67
N LYS A 5 -6.86 -18.51 14.80
CA LYS A 5 -5.79 -18.78 13.84
C LYS A 5 -6.35 -19.15 12.47
N TYR A 6 -7.31 -20.07 12.40
CA TYR A 6 -7.95 -20.42 11.13
C TYR A 6 -8.76 -19.27 10.52
N MET A 7 -9.44 -18.47 11.34
CA MET A 7 -10.15 -17.28 10.86
C MET A 7 -9.19 -16.26 10.23
N SER A 8 -8.02 -16.02 10.85
CA SER A 8 -7.00 -15.14 10.30
C SER A 8 -6.43 -15.65 8.97
N LEU A 9 -6.25 -16.97 8.80
CA LEU A 9 -5.85 -17.56 7.52
C LEU A 9 -6.88 -17.32 6.40
N LEU A 10 -8.16 -17.15 6.77
CA LEU A 10 -9.24 -16.79 5.85
C LEU A 10 -9.39 -15.26 5.66
N GLY A 11 -8.44 -14.47 6.17
CA GLY A 11 -8.49 -13.01 6.11
C GLY A 11 -9.29 -12.35 7.23
N ILE A 12 -10.08 -13.11 8.01
CA ILE A 12 -10.97 -12.57 9.05
C ILE A 12 -10.16 -12.16 10.28
N GLY A 13 -10.15 -10.86 10.56
CA GLY A 13 -9.39 -10.29 11.68
C GLY A 13 -7.89 -10.26 11.42
N SER A 14 -7.47 -10.15 10.16
CA SER A 14 -6.07 -9.93 9.76
C SER A 14 -5.62 -8.50 10.04
N ALA A 15 -4.30 -8.31 10.04
CA ALA A 15 -3.71 -6.99 10.12
C ALA A 15 -4.20 -6.09 8.97
N LYS A 16 -4.46 -4.83 9.30
CA LYS A 16 -4.88 -3.79 8.35
C LYS A 16 -3.71 -2.89 8.03
N ILE A 17 -3.71 -2.37 6.81
CA ILE A 17 -2.76 -1.38 6.33
C ILE A 17 -3.49 -0.10 5.95
N ASP A 18 -2.81 1.03 6.10
CA ASP A 18 -3.22 2.36 5.70
C ASP A 18 -1.95 3.14 5.32
N LEU A 19 -1.84 3.65 4.10
CA LEU A 19 -0.71 4.47 3.64
C LEU A 19 -0.98 5.94 3.93
N ILE A 20 -0.24 6.50 4.88
CA ILE A 20 -0.35 7.91 5.23
C ILE A 20 0.69 8.71 4.45
N LEU A 21 0.21 9.50 3.48
CA LEU A 21 1.03 10.44 2.72
C LEU A 21 1.11 11.79 3.43
N GLN A 22 2.25 12.48 3.31
CA GLN A 22 2.41 13.84 3.87
C GLN A 22 1.53 14.88 3.17
N LYS A 23 1.22 14.65 1.90
CA LYS A 23 0.33 15.47 1.07
C LYS A 23 -0.28 14.61 -0.04
N ASP A 24 -1.27 15.14 -0.73
CA ASP A 24 -1.96 14.46 -1.83
C ASP A 24 -1.57 14.97 -3.22
N THR A 25 -0.86 16.10 -3.31
CA THR A 25 -0.56 16.80 -4.57
C THR A 25 0.94 16.90 -4.81
N TYR A 26 1.40 16.44 -5.97
CA TYR A 26 2.82 16.30 -6.31
C TYR A 26 3.14 16.77 -7.74
N LYS A 27 4.41 17.07 -7.99
CA LYS A 27 4.94 17.31 -9.34
C LYS A 27 5.67 16.07 -9.88
N PRO A 28 5.79 15.91 -11.21
CA PRO A 28 6.68 14.91 -11.79
C PRO A 28 8.11 15.04 -11.23
N GLY A 29 8.77 13.92 -10.97
CA GLY A 29 10.11 13.89 -10.38
C GLY A 29 10.17 14.12 -8.86
N GLU A 30 9.06 14.54 -8.23
CA GLU A 30 9.01 14.86 -6.80
C GLU A 30 9.10 13.60 -5.91
N MET A 31 9.68 13.78 -4.72
CA MET A 31 9.71 12.75 -3.68
C MET A 31 8.39 12.72 -2.92
N VAL A 32 7.72 11.58 -2.98
CA VAL A 32 6.56 11.24 -2.15
C VAL A 32 7.09 10.66 -0.83
N HIS A 33 6.71 11.30 0.27
CA HIS A 33 7.04 10.86 1.62
C HIS A 33 5.78 10.45 2.36
N GLY A 34 5.88 9.35 3.09
CA GLY A 34 4.77 8.83 3.87
C GLY A 34 5.22 7.68 4.76
N TYR A 35 4.24 6.96 5.30
CA TYR A 35 4.49 5.73 6.03
C TYR A 35 3.29 4.80 5.95
N PHE A 36 3.58 3.51 6.00
CA PHE A 36 2.61 2.45 6.14
C PHE A 36 2.24 2.31 7.62
N LEU A 37 0.98 2.58 7.97
CA LEU A 37 0.42 2.32 9.29
C LEU A 37 -0.21 0.93 9.31
N ILE A 38 0.44 0.01 10.01
CA ILE A 38 0.01 -1.39 10.07
C ILE A 38 -0.61 -1.63 11.45
N LYS A 39 -1.90 -1.98 11.47
CA LYS A 39 -2.62 -2.35 12.70
C LYS A 39 -2.76 -3.86 12.76
N GLY A 40 -2.19 -4.49 13.77
CA GLY A 40 -2.19 -5.92 13.98
C GLY A 40 -3.60 -6.50 14.12
N GLY A 41 -3.75 -7.73 13.61
CA GLY A 41 -5.01 -8.45 13.62
C GLY A 41 -5.36 -9.04 14.99
N THR A 42 -6.20 -10.08 14.96
CA THR A 42 -6.61 -10.85 16.14
C THR A 42 -5.51 -11.76 16.68
N ILE A 43 -4.54 -12.11 15.84
CA ILE A 43 -3.33 -12.86 16.17
C ILE A 43 -2.11 -12.11 15.63
N GLU A 44 -0.94 -12.47 16.11
CA GLU A 44 0.32 -12.03 15.50
C GLU A 44 0.49 -12.66 14.11
N GLN A 45 1.11 -11.91 13.20
CA GLN A 45 1.33 -12.33 11.81
C GLN A 45 2.72 -11.92 11.34
N GLN A 46 3.40 -12.81 10.61
CA GLN A 46 4.75 -12.57 10.13
C GLN A 46 4.71 -11.87 8.76
N LEU A 47 5.00 -10.58 8.72
CA LEU A 47 5.08 -9.81 7.48
C LEU A 47 6.33 -10.22 6.69
N LYS A 48 6.18 -10.50 5.39
CA LYS A 48 7.29 -10.83 4.48
C LYS A 48 7.70 -9.65 3.61
N ARG A 49 6.70 -8.92 3.10
CA ARG A 49 6.95 -7.75 2.27
C ARG A 49 5.74 -6.83 2.18
N ILE A 50 6.04 -5.60 1.83
CA ILE A 50 5.08 -4.57 1.42
C ILE A 50 5.35 -4.28 -0.05
N GLU A 51 4.32 -4.35 -0.86
CA GLU A 51 4.33 -3.92 -2.26
C GLU A 51 3.48 -2.67 -2.36
N CYS A 52 3.97 -1.63 -3.03
CA CYS A 52 3.25 -0.39 -3.25
C CYS A 52 3.41 0.01 -4.71
N ASP A 53 2.34 -0.14 -5.47
CA ASP A 53 2.28 0.17 -6.89
C ASP A 53 1.75 1.58 -7.09
N LEU A 54 2.45 2.41 -7.87
CA LEU A 54 1.86 3.62 -8.43
C LEU A 54 1.10 3.23 -9.70
N VAL A 55 -0.21 3.41 -9.68
CA VAL A 55 -1.09 3.06 -10.77
C VAL A 55 -1.65 4.32 -11.43
N MET A 56 -1.49 4.41 -12.74
CA MET A 56 -2.17 5.37 -13.60
C MET A 56 -3.45 4.74 -14.13
N VAL A 57 -4.55 5.49 -14.10
CA VAL A 57 -5.82 5.09 -14.71
C VAL A 57 -6.26 6.15 -15.69
N ASP A 58 -6.42 5.73 -16.94
CA ASP A 58 -6.93 6.52 -18.05
C ASP A 58 -8.34 6.02 -18.40
N SER A 59 -9.37 6.76 -17.97
CA SER A 59 -10.76 6.35 -18.14
C SER A 59 -11.28 6.56 -19.57
N GLU A 60 -10.61 7.37 -20.39
CA GLU A 60 -10.97 7.50 -21.81
C GLU A 60 -10.49 6.29 -22.62
N ALA A 61 -9.29 5.78 -22.30
CA ALA A 61 -8.73 4.60 -22.93
C ALA A 61 -9.19 3.27 -22.30
N ASP A 62 -9.92 3.31 -21.18
CA ASP A 62 -10.25 2.15 -20.33
C ASP A 62 -8.97 1.36 -19.94
N GLU A 63 -7.89 2.08 -19.64
CA GLU A 63 -6.57 1.52 -19.35
C GLU A 63 -6.17 1.76 -17.89
N GLU A 64 -5.71 0.70 -17.23
CA GLU A 64 -4.99 0.78 -15.96
C GLU A 64 -3.54 0.32 -16.17
N ARG A 65 -2.58 1.14 -15.75
CA ARG A 65 -1.15 0.87 -15.94
C ARG A 65 -0.36 1.08 -14.65
N ILE A 66 0.44 0.08 -14.29
CA ILE A 66 1.45 0.22 -13.23
C ILE A 66 2.61 1.06 -13.79
N MET A 67 2.85 2.20 -13.15
CA MET A 67 3.89 3.15 -13.51
C MET A 67 5.22 2.80 -12.85
N ASP A 68 5.16 2.36 -11.59
CA ASP A 68 6.31 1.97 -10.80
C ASP A 68 5.85 1.13 -9.59
N THR A 69 6.78 0.39 -9.00
CA THR A 69 6.53 -0.48 -7.85
C THR A 69 7.65 -0.34 -6.83
N VAL A 70 7.29 -0.07 -5.58
CA VAL A 70 8.21 -0.19 -4.44
C VAL A 70 7.92 -1.47 -3.66
N THR A 71 8.97 -2.28 -3.48
CA THR A 71 8.92 -3.48 -2.67
C THR A 71 9.84 -3.35 -1.46
N ILE A 72 9.26 -3.41 -0.26
CA ILE A 72 10.00 -3.44 1.00
C ILE A 72 9.97 -4.87 1.52
N LEU A 73 11.12 -5.56 1.47
CA LEU A 73 11.28 -6.87 2.09
C LEU A 73 11.50 -6.70 3.59
N THR A 74 10.81 -7.49 4.40
CA THR A 74 10.93 -7.42 5.86
C THR A 74 10.66 -8.78 6.51
N SER A 75 11.12 -8.93 7.75
CA SER A 75 10.76 -10.03 8.66
C SER A 75 10.14 -9.49 9.94
N THR A 76 9.45 -8.35 9.89
CA THR A 76 8.73 -7.78 11.03
C THR A 76 7.59 -8.71 11.49
N LEU A 77 7.57 -9.04 12.78
CA LEU A 77 6.41 -9.66 13.41
C LEU A 77 5.40 -8.56 13.78
N ILE A 78 4.21 -8.63 13.21
CA ILE A 78 3.12 -7.71 13.55
C ILE A 78 2.37 -8.32 14.73
N GLU A 79 2.54 -7.75 15.92
CA GLU A 79 1.85 -8.18 17.13
C GLU A 79 0.34 -7.93 17.04
N SER A 80 -0.45 -8.77 17.72
CA SER A 80 -1.91 -8.63 17.80
C SER A 80 -2.31 -7.27 18.37
N GLN A 81 -3.23 -6.57 17.68
CA GLN A 81 -3.73 -5.23 18.05
C GLN A 81 -2.68 -4.11 18.17
N ALA A 82 -1.40 -4.37 17.88
CA ALA A 82 -0.35 -3.35 17.93
C ALA A 82 -0.33 -2.49 16.67
N ALA A 83 0.15 -1.25 16.79
CA ALA A 83 0.39 -0.38 15.65
C ALA A 83 1.88 -0.36 15.32
N ASN A 84 2.20 -0.57 14.04
CA ASN A 84 3.56 -0.49 13.50
C ASN A 84 3.60 0.55 12.39
N GLN A 85 4.74 1.22 12.24
CA GLN A 85 4.98 2.21 11.19
C GLN A 85 6.22 1.83 10.40
N ILE A 86 6.09 1.83 9.07
CA ILE A 86 7.22 1.60 8.15
C ILE A 86 7.24 2.77 7.16
N SER A 87 8.33 3.53 7.17
CA SER A 87 8.46 4.70 6.29
C SER A 87 8.46 4.32 4.81
N LEU A 88 7.78 5.14 4.01
CA LEU A 88 7.79 5.09 2.56
C LEU A 88 8.50 6.34 2.03
N THR A 89 9.38 6.12 1.06
CA THR A 89 9.90 7.18 0.22
C THR A 89 9.91 6.68 -1.22
N PHE A 90 9.25 7.42 -2.08
CA PHE A 90 8.99 7.05 -3.47
C PHE A 90 9.28 8.25 -4.36
N ARG A 91 10.00 8.07 -5.48
CA ARG A 91 10.25 9.16 -6.42
C ARG A 91 9.29 9.02 -7.59
N LEU A 92 8.45 10.03 -7.81
CA LEU A 92 7.58 10.06 -8.99
C LEU A 92 8.41 10.11 -10.27
N SER A 93 7.99 9.36 -11.29
CA SER A 93 8.62 9.44 -12.60
C SER A 93 8.54 10.87 -13.16
N ASP A 94 9.63 11.33 -13.77
CA ASP A 94 9.67 12.61 -14.49
C ASP A 94 8.72 12.61 -15.71
N SER A 95 8.31 11.41 -16.18
CA SER A 95 7.38 11.23 -17.29
C SER A 95 5.90 11.21 -16.87
N ALA A 96 5.60 11.42 -15.58
CA ALA A 96 4.22 11.45 -15.11
C ALA A 96 3.49 12.67 -15.70
N ARG A 97 2.26 12.45 -16.19
CA ARG A 97 1.44 13.51 -16.77
C ARG A 97 0.59 14.15 -15.65
N PRO A 98 0.26 15.45 -15.75
CA PRO A 98 -0.69 16.07 -14.83
C PRO A 98 -2.03 15.33 -14.83
N SER A 99 -2.65 15.22 -13.65
CA SER A 99 -3.98 14.64 -13.50
C SER A 99 -5.04 15.50 -14.20
N SER A 100 -6.02 14.83 -14.79
CA SER A 100 -7.16 15.45 -15.47
C SER A 100 -8.47 14.79 -15.01
N GLU A 101 -9.60 15.13 -15.64
CA GLU A 101 -10.87 14.43 -15.40
C GLU A 101 -10.82 12.94 -15.79
N THR A 102 -9.92 12.59 -16.71
CA THR A 102 -9.83 11.26 -17.33
C THR A 102 -8.57 10.51 -16.91
N LEU A 103 -7.55 11.23 -16.43
CA LEU A 103 -6.28 10.66 -16.00
C LEU A 103 -6.08 10.84 -14.49
N SER A 104 -6.11 9.72 -13.76
CA SER A 104 -5.93 9.68 -12.31
C SER A 104 -4.76 8.80 -11.87
N TYR A 105 -4.22 9.07 -10.69
CA TYR A 105 -3.13 8.31 -10.10
C TYR A 105 -3.52 7.83 -8.71
N ARG A 106 -3.14 6.60 -8.38
CA ARG A 106 -3.34 6.03 -7.05
C ARG A 106 -2.21 5.10 -6.66
N PHE A 107 -1.87 5.08 -5.39
CA PHE A 107 -1.07 4.01 -4.82
C PHE A 107 -1.97 2.81 -4.51
N LYS A 108 -1.51 1.61 -4.85
CA LYS A 108 -2.10 0.35 -4.40
C LYS A 108 -1.09 -0.36 -3.52
N THR A 109 -1.39 -0.43 -2.22
CA THR A 109 -0.52 -1.04 -1.24
C THR A 109 -1.00 -2.45 -0.92
N ARG A 110 -0.08 -3.40 -0.83
CA ARG A 110 -0.33 -4.79 -0.46
C ARG A 110 0.67 -5.26 0.59
N LEU A 111 0.17 -5.69 1.74
CA LEU A 111 0.95 -6.47 2.70
C LEU A 111 0.86 -7.95 2.35
N VAL A 112 2.00 -8.62 2.31
CA VAL A 112 2.08 -10.06 2.09
C VAL A 112 2.62 -10.73 3.35
N PHE A 113 1.79 -11.53 4.00
CA PHE A 113 2.15 -12.28 5.21
C PHE A 113 2.65 -13.68 4.88
N SER A 114 3.35 -14.29 5.83
CA SER A 114 3.96 -15.61 5.65
C SER A 114 2.95 -16.72 5.38
N GLU A 115 1.76 -16.55 5.94
CA GLU A 115 0.63 -17.45 5.90
C GLU A 115 -0.18 -17.36 4.59
N GLY A 116 0.24 -16.51 3.64
CA GLY A 116 -0.45 -16.32 2.36
C GLY A 116 -1.66 -15.38 2.43
N VAL A 117 -1.89 -14.77 3.59
CA VAL A 117 -2.90 -13.73 3.78
C VAL A 117 -2.37 -12.40 3.23
N GLU A 118 -3.24 -11.63 2.58
CA GLU A 118 -2.93 -10.30 2.07
C GLU A 118 -3.84 -9.24 2.69
N SER A 119 -3.33 -8.03 2.80
CA SER A 119 -4.08 -6.84 3.22
C SER A 119 -3.80 -5.73 2.20
N ILE A 120 -4.85 -5.08 1.70
CA ILE A 120 -4.76 -4.16 0.57
C ILE A 120 -5.31 -2.80 0.97
N ASP A 121 -4.69 -1.74 0.46
CA ASP A 121 -5.09 -0.35 0.63
C ASP A 121 -4.88 0.46 -0.65
N GLN A 122 -5.62 1.56 -0.80
CA GLN A 122 -5.58 2.41 -1.99
C GLN A 122 -5.71 3.90 -1.67
N ASP A 123 -4.75 4.69 -2.16
CA ASP A 123 -4.68 6.13 -1.93
C ASP A 123 -4.57 6.90 -3.24
N ALA A 124 -5.52 7.81 -3.48
CA ALA A 124 -5.45 8.68 -4.65
C ALA A 124 -4.46 9.82 -4.43
N ILE A 125 -3.72 10.17 -5.48
CA ILE A 125 -2.88 11.38 -5.51
C ILE A 125 -3.20 12.21 -6.74
N LYS A 126 -2.88 13.49 -6.67
CA LYS A 126 -2.97 14.44 -7.78
C LYS A 126 -1.58 14.83 -8.25
N ILE A 127 -1.35 14.76 -9.55
CA ILE A 127 -0.13 15.25 -10.20
C ILE A 127 -0.46 16.58 -10.88
N VAL A 128 0.37 17.61 -10.67
CA VAL A 128 0.20 18.97 -11.19
C VAL A 128 1.37 19.44 -12.04
#